data_AF-A0A3C0G8G0-F1
#
_entry.id   AF-A0A3C0G8G0-F1
#
_cell.length_a   1.000
_cell.length_b   1.000
_cell.length_c   1.000
_cell.angle_alpha   90.00
_cell.angle_beta   90.00
_cell.angle_gamma   90.00
#
_symmetry.space_group_name_H-M   'P 1'
#
loop_
_entity.id
_entity.type
_entity.pdbx_description
1 polymer ?
#
loop_
_entity_poly.entity_id
_entity_poly.type
_entity_poly.pdbx_seq_one_letter_code
_entity_poly.pdbx_strand_id
1 'polypeptide(L)'
;MIRRFIIVVIGILALLIIFSKEDVYGATIEGTGYHYFGPDITENHSCKLAELRAEEDAIIKGSGETVSAQDWKVCTDPDCVLTEYRWTILNGMIITSDVTDRTITELFGQQVCKVTISANVMPIKKDPSFSATIHLNTNLYNG
;
A
#
# COMPACT_ATOMS: atom_id res chain seq x y z
N MET A 1 2.78 -56.48 -8.90
CA MET A 1 2.19 -55.66 -7.81
C MET A 1 2.91 -54.32 -7.67
N ILE A 2 4.24 -54.31 -7.55
CA ILE A 2 5.11 -53.10 -7.42
C ILE A 2 4.89 -52.04 -8.52
N ARG A 3 4.76 -52.46 -9.79
CA ARG A 3 4.55 -51.54 -10.93
C ARG A 3 3.24 -50.75 -10.86
N ARG A 4 2.18 -51.33 -10.30
CA ARG A 4 0.90 -50.63 -10.08
C ARG A 4 0.98 -49.66 -8.90
N PHE A 5 1.75 -50.03 -7.88
CA PHE A 5 2.03 -49.18 -6.71
C PHE A 5 2.82 -47.93 -7.10
N ILE A 6 3.84 -48.07 -7.94
CA ILE A 6 4.65 -46.96 -8.45
C ILE A 6 3.80 -45.97 -9.26
N ILE A 7 2.89 -46.45 -10.11
CA ILE A 7 2.02 -45.59 -10.93
C ILE A 7 1.07 -44.78 -10.04
N VAL A 8 0.50 -45.38 -8.99
CA VAL A 8 -0.39 -44.68 -8.06
C VAL A 8 0.38 -43.63 -7.25
N VAL A 9 1.59 -43.94 -6.78
CA VAL A 9 2.43 -43.00 -6.03
C VAL A 9 2.84 -41.81 -6.91
N ILE A 10 3.25 -42.05 -8.16
CA ILE A 10 3.56 -40.98 -9.12
C ILE A 10 2.33 -40.12 -9.41
N GLY A 11 1.15 -40.74 -9.53
CA GLY A 11 -0.12 -40.03 -9.73
C GLY A 11 -0.47 -39.11 -8.56
N ILE A 12 -0.29 -39.57 -7.32
CA ILE A 12 -0.53 -38.77 -6.11
C ILE A 12 0.50 -37.63 -6.00
N LEU A 13 1.78 -37.90 -6.30
CA LEU A 13 2.83 -36.88 -6.26
C LEU A 13 2.58 -35.79 -7.31
N ALA A 14 2.17 -36.18 -8.52
CA ALA A 14 1.81 -35.23 -9.57
C ALA A 14 0.58 -34.39 -9.20
N LEU A 15 -0.41 -34.99 -8.52
CA LEU A 15 -1.59 -34.28 -8.04
C LEU A 15 -1.21 -33.21 -7.00
N LEU A 16 -0.30 -33.51 -6.07
CA LEU A 16 0.15 -32.57 -5.03
C LEU A 16 0.91 -31.36 -5.60
N ILE A 17 1.67 -31.54 -6.68
CA ILE A 17 2.41 -30.44 -7.34
C ILE A 17 1.46 -29.47 -8.07
N ILE A 18 0.27 -29.92 -8.48
CA ILE A 18 -0.72 -29.07 -9.16
C ILE A 18 -1.42 -28.12 -8.17
N PHE A 19 -1.56 -28.51 -6.89
CA PHE A 19 -2.25 -27.71 -5.89
C PHE A 19 -1.40 -26.62 -5.21
N SER A 20 -0.08 -26.57 -5.43
CA SER A 20 0.81 -25.65 -4.71
C SER A 20 1.11 -24.33 -5.43
N LYS A 21 0.29 -23.91 -6.40
CA LYS A 21 0.50 -22.61 -7.07
C LYS A 21 -0.20 -21.48 -6.33
N GLU A 22 0.43 -20.97 -5.28
CA GLU A 22 0.17 -19.61 -4.80
C GLU A 22 1.18 -18.68 -5.46
N ASP A 23 0.84 -18.26 -6.67
CA ASP A 23 1.57 -17.25 -7.41
C ASP A 23 1.27 -15.89 -6.75
N VAL A 24 2.01 -15.54 -5.70
CA VAL A 24 2.00 -14.20 -5.08
C VAL A 24 2.78 -13.24 -5.98
N TYR A 25 2.22 -12.91 -7.14
CA TYR A 25 2.71 -11.79 -7.94
C TYR A 25 1.87 -10.56 -7.60
N GLY A 26 2.54 -9.51 -7.13
CA GLY A 26 1.89 -8.21 -7.05
C GLY A 26 1.46 -7.76 -8.45
N ALA A 27 0.34 -7.04 -8.52
CA ALA A 27 -0.17 -6.49 -9.76
C ALA A 27 0.51 -5.15 -10.06
N THR A 28 0.79 -4.86 -11.32
CA THR A 28 1.24 -3.51 -11.72
C THR A 28 0.06 -2.57 -11.75
N ILE A 29 0.06 -1.57 -10.87
CA ILE A 29 -1.01 -0.60 -10.67
C ILE A 29 -0.43 0.81 -10.88
N GLU A 30 -1.17 1.64 -11.62
CA GLU A 30 -0.84 3.04 -11.78
C GLU A 30 -1.41 3.88 -10.62
N GLY A 31 -0.53 4.59 -9.94
CA GLY A 31 -0.85 5.52 -8.85
C GLY A 31 -0.61 6.97 -9.24
N THR A 32 -1.44 7.89 -8.77
CA THR A 32 -1.27 9.32 -9.01
C THR A 32 -1.44 10.10 -7.72
N GLY A 33 -0.48 10.96 -7.41
CA GLY A 33 -0.49 11.82 -6.24
C GLY A 33 -0.29 13.28 -6.58
N TYR A 34 -0.82 14.15 -5.71
CA TYR A 34 -0.79 15.60 -5.87
C TYR A 34 -0.34 16.24 -4.57
N HIS A 35 0.54 17.24 -4.63
CA HIS A 35 0.90 18.05 -3.46
C HIS A 35 1.03 19.54 -3.84
N TYR A 36 0.22 20.38 -3.17
CA TYR A 36 0.26 21.83 -3.33
C TYR A 36 1.50 22.40 -2.65
N PHE A 37 2.12 23.41 -3.24
CA PHE A 37 3.23 24.11 -2.61
C PHE A 37 3.14 25.62 -2.80
N GLY A 38 3.50 26.31 -1.73
CA GLY A 38 3.66 27.75 -1.70
C GLY A 38 5.13 28.13 -1.50
N PRO A 39 5.42 29.40 -1.20
CA PRO A 39 6.80 29.90 -1.09
C PRO A 39 7.63 29.21 0.00
N ASP A 40 6.98 28.60 1.00
CA ASP A 40 7.64 27.99 2.16
C ASP A 40 8.07 26.53 1.92
N ILE A 41 7.61 25.88 0.84
CA ILE A 41 7.97 24.50 0.48
C ILE A 41 8.63 24.49 -0.89
N THR A 42 9.80 23.84 -0.98
CA THR A 42 10.46 23.65 -2.27
C THR A 42 9.65 22.71 -3.16
N GLU A 43 9.67 22.96 -4.47
CA GLU A 43 9.07 22.07 -5.47
C GLU A 43 9.52 20.62 -5.28
N ASN A 44 10.81 20.41 -5.00
CA ASN A 44 11.35 19.06 -4.84
C ASN A 44 10.77 18.33 -3.62
N HIS A 45 10.62 19.04 -2.50
CA HIS A 45 9.97 18.47 -1.32
C HIS A 45 8.50 18.18 -1.57
N SER A 46 7.79 19.10 -2.24
CA SER A 46 6.39 18.91 -2.63
C SER A 46 6.21 17.67 -3.51
N CYS A 47 7.05 17.50 -4.52
CA CYS A 47 6.97 16.34 -5.40
C CYS A 47 7.30 15.03 -4.69
N LYS A 48 8.18 15.04 -3.68
CA LYS A 48 8.40 13.84 -2.87
C LYS A 48 7.14 13.44 -2.09
N LEU A 49 6.41 14.42 -1.56
CA LEU A 49 5.11 14.18 -0.91
C LEU A 49 4.05 13.73 -1.92
N ALA A 50 4.06 14.27 -3.14
CA ALA A 50 3.17 13.82 -4.22
C ALA A 50 3.46 12.36 -4.64
N GLU A 51 4.73 11.94 -4.66
CA GLU A 51 5.14 10.56 -4.90
C GLU A 51 4.60 9.62 -3.82
N LEU A 52 4.69 9.99 -2.53
CA LEU A 52 4.11 9.20 -1.43
C LEU A 52 2.59 9.04 -1.56
N ARG A 53 1.89 10.09 -2.01
CA ARG A 53 0.45 10.02 -2.30
C ARG A 53 0.13 9.15 -3.52
N ALA A 54 1.04 9.10 -4.50
CA ALA A 54 0.90 8.21 -5.65
C ALA A 54 1.05 6.74 -5.23
N GLU A 55 1.96 6.45 -4.30
CA GLU A 55 2.12 5.12 -3.68
C GLU A 55 0.85 4.69 -2.95
N GLU A 56 0.28 5.58 -2.14
CA GLU A 56 -0.97 5.33 -1.44
C GLU A 56 -2.13 5.03 -2.40
N ASP A 57 -2.31 5.85 -3.44
CA ASP A 57 -3.33 5.66 -4.47
C ASP A 57 -3.17 4.32 -5.20
N ALA A 58 -1.93 3.91 -5.51
CA ALA A 58 -1.66 2.60 -6.11
C ALA A 58 -2.07 1.44 -5.17
N ILE A 59 -1.80 1.56 -3.86
CA ILE A 59 -2.18 0.53 -2.88
C ILE A 59 -3.71 0.45 -2.71
N ILE A 60 -4.40 1.59 -2.67
CA ILE A 60 -5.88 1.65 -2.63
C ILE A 60 -6.47 0.94 -3.85
N LYS A 61 -6.00 1.29 -5.06
CA LYS A 61 -6.45 0.67 -6.31
C LYS A 61 -6.13 -0.83 -6.37
N GLY A 62 -4.96 -1.24 -5.90
CA GLY A 62 -4.51 -2.64 -5.92
C GLY A 62 -5.19 -3.52 -4.87
N SER A 63 -5.58 -2.97 -3.73
CA SER A 63 -6.30 -3.71 -2.67
C SER A 63 -7.81 -3.77 -2.89
N GLY A 64 -8.38 -2.86 -3.69
CA GLY A 64 -9.82 -2.78 -3.95
C GLY A 64 -10.63 -2.27 -2.75
N GLU A 65 -9.96 -1.82 -1.70
CA GLU A 65 -10.57 -1.21 -0.53
C GLU A 65 -10.24 0.28 -0.49
N THR A 66 -11.24 1.09 -0.15
CA THR A 66 -10.99 2.49 0.21
C THR A 66 -10.26 2.48 1.55
N VAL A 67 -8.95 2.71 1.51
CA VAL A 67 -8.24 3.13 2.71
C VAL A 67 -8.80 4.50 3.03
N SER A 68 -9.71 4.55 4.00
CA SER A 68 -10.08 5.84 4.59
C SER A 68 -8.83 6.34 5.29
N ALA A 69 -8.04 7.16 4.60
CA ALA A 69 -7.12 8.10 5.20
C ALA A 69 -7.96 9.15 5.96
N GLN A 70 -8.70 8.70 6.98
CA GLN A 70 -9.17 9.61 8.00
C GLN A 70 -7.89 10.03 8.72
N ASP A 71 -7.39 11.22 8.42
CA ASP A 71 -6.16 11.81 8.94
C ASP A 71 -5.91 11.44 10.41
N TRP A 72 -5.08 10.43 10.67
CA TRP A 72 -4.63 10.11 12.02
C TRP A 72 -3.19 10.57 12.17
N LYS A 73 -3.04 11.90 12.32
CA LYS A 73 -1.86 12.48 12.95
C LYS A 73 -1.78 11.98 14.40
N VAL A 74 -1.07 10.89 14.64
CA VAL A 74 -0.58 10.55 15.97
C VAL A 74 0.88 11.00 16.05
N CYS A 75 1.10 12.30 16.27
CA CYS A 75 2.43 12.79 16.64
C CYS A 75 2.66 12.35 18.09
N THR A 76 3.60 11.43 18.33
CA THR A 76 3.95 10.99 19.69
C THR A 76 5.25 11.65 20.21
N ASP A 77 5.91 12.44 19.37
CA ASP A 77 7.21 13.09 19.66
C ASP A 77 7.20 14.57 19.22
N PRO A 78 8.00 15.46 19.84
CA PRO A 78 8.13 16.87 19.45
C PRO A 78 8.56 17.09 18.00
N ASP A 79 9.20 16.09 17.40
CA ASP A 79 9.75 16.14 16.05
C ASP A 79 8.78 15.62 14.96
N CYS A 80 7.51 15.34 15.32
CA CYS A 80 6.44 14.77 14.48
C CYS A 80 6.93 14.07 13.20
N VAL A 81 7.64 12.96 13.39
CA VAL A 81 8.03 12.08 12.29
C VAL A 81 6.78 11.34 11.82
N LEU A 82 6.34 11.71 10.63
CA LEU A 82 5.13 11.26 9.94
C LEU A 82 4.94 9.74 10.06
N THR A 83 4.04 9.29 10.93
CA THR A 83 3.72 7.86 11.12
C THR A 83 2.51 7.44 10.26
N GLU A 84 2.34 8.07 9.10
CA GLU A 84 1.26 7.85 8.13
C GLU A 84 1.42 6.49 7.41
N TYR A 85 2.65 6.01 7.29
CA TYR A 85 3.03 4.79 6.56
C TYR A 85 2.45 3.48 7.13
N ARG A 86 1.95 3.47 8.37
CA ARG A 86 1.62 2.22 9.09
C ARG A 86 0.29 1.59 8.69
N TRP A 87 -0.65 2.36 8.14
CA TRP A 87 -1.98 1.87 7.77
C TRP A 87 -2.05 1.39 6.33
N THR A 88 -1.30 2.02 5.41
CA THR A 88 -1.19 1.58 4.01
C THR A 88 -0.64 0.15 3.93
N ILE A 89 0.30 -0.19 4.82
CA ILE A 89 0.84 -1.55 4.98
C ILE A 89 -0.26 -2.59 5.27
N LEU A 90 -1.34 -2.25 5.96
CA LEU A 90 -2.37 -3.25 6.34
C LEU A 90 -3.21 -3.75 5.15
N ASN A 91 -3.28 -2.98 4.05
CA ASN A 91 -4.11 -3.30 2.90
C ASN A 91 -3.29 -3.75 1.69
N GLY A 92 -2.04 -3.30 1.58
CA GLY A 92 -1.14 -3.74 0.52
C GLY A 92 0.29 -3.23 0.73
N MET A 93 1.22 -3.84 0.02
CA MET A 93 2.64 -3.47 0.03
C MET A 93 3.10 -3.19 -1.39
N ILE A 94 3.86 -2.12 -1.57
CA ILE A 94 4.59 -1.87 -2.82
C ILE A 94 5.90 -2.67 -2.78
N ILE A 95 6.08 -3.53 -3.79
CA ILE A 95 7.31 -4.31 -3.98
C ILE A 95 8.35 -3.47 -4.72
N THR A 96 7.91 -2.78 -5.77
CA THR A 96 8.71 -1.85 -6.57
C THR A 96 7.82 -0.73 -7.10
N SER A 97 8.36 0.47 -7.24
CA SER A 97 7.68 1.59 -7.89
C SER A 97 8.67 2.38 -8.75
N ASP A 98 8.17 2.88 -9.88
CA ASP A 98 8.91 3.76 -10.79
C ASP A 98 8.07 4.98 -11.11
N VAL A 99 8.66 6.17 -11.02
CA VAL A 99 8.02 7.41 -11.45
C VAL A 99 7.92 7.42 -12.98
N THR A 100 6.70 7.44 -13.50
CA THR A 100 6.42 7.46 -14.93
C THR A 100 6.20 8.87 -15.46
N ASP A 101 5.68 9.77 -14.63
CA ASP A 101 5.46 11.17 -14.96
C ASP A 101 5.60 12.07 -13.72
N ARG A 102 6.17 13.25 -13.92
CA ARG A 102 6.28 14.30 -12.89
C ARG A 102 6.08 15.65 -13.55
N THR A 103 5.03 16.34 -13.14
CA THR A 103 4.63 17.62 -13.73
C THR A 103 4.29 18.64 -12.67
N ILE A 104 4.70 19.88 -12.89
CA ILE A 104 4.22 21.03 -12.13
C ILE A 104 3.04 21.61 -12.89
N THR A 105 1.90 21.69 -12.22
CA THR A 105 0.68 22.27 -12.78
C THR A 105 0.08 23.28 -11.81
N GLU A 106 -1.03 23.87 -12.19
CA GLU A 106 -1.77 24.83 -11.37
C GLU A 106 -3.19 24.29 -11.19
N LEU A 107 -3.59 24.12 -9.93
CA LEU A 107 -4.94 23.73 -9.55
C LEU A 107 -5.47 24.78 -8.58
N PHE A 108 -6.63 25.36 -8.90
CA PHE A 108 -7.28 26.38 -8.07
C PHE A 108 -6.38 27.58 -7.73
N GLY A 109 -5.54 28.03 -8.66
CA GLY A 109 -4.65 29.18 -8.46
C GLY A 109 -3.38 28.88 -7.65
N GLN A 110 -3.11 27.61 -7.34
CA GLN A 110 -1.95 27.18 -6.56
C GLN A 110 -1.09 26.21 -7.35
N GLN A 111 0.23 26.36 -7.23
CA GLN A 111 1.17 25.42 -7.81
C GLN A 111 1.05 24.07 -7.11
N VAL A 112 0.98 23.02 -7.91
CA VAL A 112 0.84 21.64 -7.44
C VAL A 112 1.83 20.77 -8.20
N CYS A 113 2.54 19.93 -7.47
CA CYS A 113 3.29 18.85 -8.09
C CYS A 113 2.36 17.65 -8.25
N LYS A 114 2.26 17.16 -9.48
CA LYS A 114 1.60 15.91 -9.82
C LYS A 114 2.67 14.86 -10.12
N VAL A 115 2.57 13.71 -9.49
CA VAL A 115 3.46 12.57 -9.76
C VAL A 115 2.60 11.36 -10.10
N THR A 116 2.95 10.68 -11.18
CA THR A 116 2.38 9.39 -11.57
C THR A 116 3.45 8.32 -11.44
N ILE A 117 3.08 7.18 -10.87
CA ILE A 117 3.96 6.02 -10.70
C ILE A 117 3.34 4.78 -11.31
N SER A 118 4.20 3.85 -11.72
CA SER A 118 3.84 2.45 -11.96
C SER A 118 4.38 1.63 -10.80
N ALA A 119 3.50 1.03 -10.00
CA ALA A 119 3.87 0.29 -8.79
C ALA A 119 3.45 -1.17 -8.88
N ASN A 120 4.32 -2.09 -8.47
CA ASN A 120 3.96 -3.48 -8.23
C ASN A 120 3.38 -3.61 -6.83
N VAL A 121 2.06 -3.80 -6.72
CA VAL A 121 1.32 -3.84 -5.47
C VAL A 121 0.94 -5.27 -5.15
N MET A 122 1.40 -5.74 -3.99
CA MET A 122 0.98 -7.00 -3.40
C MET A 122 -0.13 -6.74 -2.37
N PRO A 123 -1.37 -7.22 -2.59
CA PRO A 123 -2.43 -7.06 -1.60
C PRO A 123 -2.16 -7.93 -0.37
N ILE A 124 -2.41 -7.40 0.83
CA ILE A 124 -2.36 -8.20 2.05
C ILE A 124 -3.71 -8.88 2.24
N LYS A 125 -3.72 -10.21 2.24
CA LYS A 125 -4.93 -11.00 2.50
C LYS A 125 -5.31 -10.83 3.96
N LYS A 126 -6.47 -10.22 4.23
CA LYS A 126 -7.00 -10.12 5.60
C LYS A 126 -7.31 -11.51 6.14
N ASP A 127 -6.78 -11.80 7.33
CA ASP A 127 -7.19 -12.97 8.09
C ASP A 127 -8.62 -12.73 8.64
N PRO A 128 -9.63 -13.54 8.24
CA PRO A 128 -10.99 -13.39 8.75
C PRO A 128 -11.12 -13.56 10.27
N SER A 129 -10.12 -14.19 10.91
CA SER A 129 -10.05 -14.37 12.36
C SER A 129 -9.43 -13.18 13.11
N PHE A 130 -8.88 -12.20 12.38
CA PHE A 130 -8.32 -10.99 12.97
C PHE A 130 -9.44 -10.04 13.45
N SER A 131 -9.76 -10.10 14.74
CA SER A 131 -10.58 -9.11 15.42
C SER A 131 -9.69 -8.16 16.23
N ALA A 132 -9.43 -6.97 15.71
CA ALA A 132 -8.84 -5.89 16.51
C ALA A 132 -9.92 -5.28 17.42
N THR A 133 -10.26 -5.96 18.50
CA THR A 133 -11.08 -5.35 19.57
C THR A 133 -10.18 -4.39 20.36
N ILE A 134 -10.11 -3.14 19.92
CA ILE A 134 -9.40 -2.08 20.64
C ILE A 134 -10.29 -1.60 21.79
N HIS A 135 -9.97 -1.97 23.02
CA HIS A 135 -10.53 -1.34 24.20
C HIS A 135 -9.82 0.01 24.44
N LEU A 136 -10.40 1.08 23.90
CA LEU A 136 -9.93 2.44 24.20
C LEU A 136 -10.23 2.75 25.67
N ASN A 137 -9.18 2.86 26.48
CA ASN A 137 -9.28 3.38 27.84
C ASN A 137 -9.48 4.90 27.77
N THR A 138 -10.70 5.37 28.02
CA THR A 138 -11.13 6.77 27.85
C THR A 138 -10.59 7.74 28.91
N ASN A 139 -9.57 7.37 29.68
CA ASN A 139 -9.02 8.20 30.75
C ASN A 139 -7.97 9.25 30.31
N LEU A 140 -7.81 9.50 29.00
CA LEU A 140 -6.79 10.43 28.47
C LEU A 140 -7.32 11.79 28.00
N TYR A 141 -8.62 12.09 28.16
CA TYR A 141 -9.17 13.44 27.94
C TYR A 141 -9.72 14.02 29.25
N ASN A 142 -8.82 14.38 30.16
CA ASN A 142 -9.08 15.35 31.23
C ASN A 142 -7.75 16.00 31.58
N GLY A 143 -7.55 17.23 31.10
CA GLY A 143 -6.36 18.06 31.38
C GLY A 143 -6.20 19.16 30.37
#